data_AF-A0A2W6ZS50-F1
#
_entry.id   AF-A0A2W6ZS50-F1
#
_cell.length_a   1.000
_cell.length_b   1.000
_cell.length_c   1.000
_cell.angle_alpha   90.00
_cell.angle_beta   90.00
_cell.angle_gamma   90.00
#
_symmetry.space_group_name_H-M   'P 1'
#
loop_
_entity.id
_entity.type
_entity.pdbx_description
1 polymer ?
#
loop_
_entity_poly.entity_id
_entity_poly.type
_entity_poly.pdbx_seq_one_letter_code
_entity_poly.pdbx_strand_id
1 'polypeptide(L)'
;FAPADQDSRYTNNVEAFLGAQQEWMTQHLPKRGVIAETNSWGEVALPPKAERVHGKPGKTDRAAMYLDREGKVQTVHFRMPEPRKPNQTADDAGEEDVVMARPRPDVTRRGITMIGDFRTDALHEALERGPIEDDTLMALLVLALAGRNITVASGASDDVYGFARMERHAVRLVADDGTLAHDMATLRSAARATLIDSLSARVNRSDSGIVARIAGAAIGADGFLPNMGTEEFLECLSRAALEHSCKETPVLPRARVRETRAALVEHFATERFVHPAALFAPDAAELSKWLSSNTVAANDDEEGGEAADETIGADPADQEPGEFLDAAE
;
A
#
# COMPACT_ATOMS: atom_id res chain seq x y z
N PHE A 1 14.06 46.37 -16.69
CA PHE A 1 15.09 47.40 -16.84
C PHE A 1 15.36 48.01 -15.47
N ALA A 2 16.58 47.89 -14.96
CA ALA A 2 16.99 48.42 -13.65
C ALA A 2 17.88 49.67 -13.82
N PRO A 3 17.95 50.57 -12.82
CA PRO A 3 18.87 51.72 -12.82
C PRO A 3 20.34 51.29 -12.98
N ALA A 4 21.19 52.19 -13.49
CA ALA A 4 22.56 51.92 -13.94
C ALA A 4 23.54 51.43 -12.86
N ASP A 5 23.11 51.46 -11.61
CA ASP A 5 23.86 51.25 -10.38
C ASP A 5 23.36 50.01 -9.59
N GLN A 6 22.47 49.20 -10.18
CA GLN A 6 22.00 47.93 -9.61
C GLN A 6 22.38 46.75 -10.51
N ASP A 7 22.90 45.67 -9.90
CA ASP A 7 23.17 44.41 -10.61
C ASP A 7 21.86 43.81 -11.12
N SER A 8 21.68 43.84 -12.44
CA SER A 8 20.46 43.37 -13.12
C SER A 8 20.22 41.86 -13.01
N ARG A 9 21.17 41.11 -12.42
CA ARG A 9 21.02 39.68 -12.13
C ARG A 9 20.12 39.42 -10.91
N TYR A 10 19.93 40.40 -10.03
CA TYR A 10 19.18 40.25 -8.78
C TYR A 10 18.10 41.33 -8.66
N THR A 11 16.95 40.97 -8.08
CA THR A 11 15.88 41.93 -7.77
C THR A 11 15.44 41.76 -6.34
N ASN A 12 15.23 42.89 -5.65
CA ASN A 12 14.63 42.92 -4.31
C ASN A 12 13.10 43.08 -4.37
N ASN A 13 12.53 43.29 -5.57
CA ASN A 13 11.09 43.36 -5.77
C ASN A 13 10.53 41.96 -6.08
N VAL A 14 10.19 41.25 -5.00
CA VAL A 14 9.69 39.87 -5.05
C VAL A 14 8.38 39.75 -5.82
N GLU A 15 7.48 40.72 -5.69
CA GLU A 15 6.18 40.71 -6.39
C GLU A 15 6.35 40.85 -7.90
N ALA A 16 7.23 41.74 -8.35
CA ALA A 16 7.54 41.90 -9.78
C ALA A 16 8.24 40.66 -10.35
N PHE A 17 9.11 40.00 -9.56
CA PHE A 17 9.77 38.77 -9.97
C PHE A 17 8.77 37.62 -10.15
N LEU A 18 7.94 37.34 -9.15
CA LEU A 18 6.93 36.28 -9.23
C LEU A 18 5.88 36.57 -10.30
N GLY A 19 5.47 37.83 -10.47
CA GLY A 19 4.59 38.25 -11.56
C GLY A 19 5.17 37.96 -12.95
N ALA A 20 6.45 38.28 -13.16
CA ALA A 20 7.14 37.98 -14.41
C ALA A 20 7.25 36.46 -14.67
N GLN A 21 7.49 35.66 -13.63
CA GLN A 21 7.52 34.20 -13.75
C GLN A 21 6.13 33.62 -14.10
N GLN A 22 5.06 34.18 -13.53
CA GLN A 22 3.68 33.78 -13.84
C GLN A 22 3.30 34.12 -15.29
N GLU A 23 3.67 35.32 -15.75
CA GLU A 23 3.48 35.73 -17.16
C GLU A 23 4.28 34.83 -18.10
N TRP A 24 5.51 34.49 -17.74
CA TRP A 24 6.35 33.58 -18.52
C TRP A 24 5.73 32.18 -18.63
N MET A 25 5.24 31.60 -17.52
CA MET A 25 4.54 30.31 -17.52
C MET A 25 3.29 30.32 -18.39
N THR A 26 2.56 31.44 -18.42
CA THR A 26 1.36 31.60 -19.26
C THR A 26 1.71 31.64 -20.75
N GLN A 27 2.82 32.27 -21.12
CA GLN A 27 3.30 32.37 -22.50
C GLN A 27 3.99 31.09 -23.01
N HIS A 28 4.62 30.32 -22.12
CA HIS A 28 5.43 29.14 -22.46
C HIS A 28 4.74 27.82 -22.09
N LEU A 29 3.43 27.85 -21.83
CA LEU A 29 2.66 26.67 -21.47
C LEU A 29 2.61 25.66 -22.63
N PRO A 30 2.99 24.38 -22.42
CA PRO A 30 2.87 23.35 -23.45
C PRO A 30 1.41 23.16 -23.92
N LYS A 31 1.21 22.62 -25.12
CA LYS A 31 -0.14 22.44 -25.76
C LYS A 31 -1.14 21.57 -24.96
N ARG A 32 -0.72 20.96 -23.84
CA ARG A 32 -1.55 20.23 -22.86
C ARG A 32 -1.12 20.52 -21.42
N GLY A 33 -0.50 21.67 -21.21
CA GLY A 33 0.03 22.11 -19.93
C GLY A 33 -1.07 22.69 -19.02
N VAL A 34 -0.85 22.65 -17.72
CA VAL A 34 -1.64 23.35 -16.70
C VAL A 34 -0.67 24.10 -15.80
N ILE A 35 -1.03 25.32 -15.39
CA ILE A 35 -0.32 26.01 -14.31
C ILE A 35 -0.93 25.51 -13.00
N ALA A 36 -0.12 24.84 -12.19
CA ALA A 36 -0.55 24.20 -10.96
C ALA A 36 -0.05 24.98 -9.74
N GLU A 37 -0.87 25.01 -8.69
CA GLU A 37 -0.48 25.60 -7.41
C GLU A 37 0.43 24.65 -6.63
N THR A 38 1.18 25.21 -5.70
CA THR A 38 2.13 24.49 -4.86
C THR A 38 1.51 24.24 -3.49
N ASN A 39 1.65 23.02 -2.95
CA ASN A 39 1.16 22.68 -1.60
C ASN A 39 2.05 23.32 -0.51
N SER A 40 1.65 23.18 0.76
CA SER A 40 2.36 23.77 1.92
C SER A 40 3.80 23.26 2.11
N TRP A 41 4.22 22.23 1.37
CA TRP A 41 5.58 21.66 1.38
C TRP A 41 6.42 22.06 0.17
N GLY A 42 5.90 22.88 -0.76
CA GLY A 42 6.65 23.32 -1.94
C GLY A 42 6.53 22.36 -3.13
N GLU A 43 5.65 21.36 -3.08
CA GLU A 43 5.42 20.41 -4.17
C GLU A 43 4.20 20.77 -5.01
N VAL A 44 4.21 20.40 -6.29
CA VAL A 44 3.10 20.67 -7.22
C VAL A 44 1.82 19.92 -6.81
N ALA A 45 0.73 20.67 -6.65
CA ALA A 45 -0.60 20.11 -6.46
C ALA A 45 -1.17 19.64 -7.80
N LEU A 46 -0.96 18.36 -8.12
CA LEU A 46 -1.51 17.76 -9.33
C LEU A 46 -3.04 17.55 -9.23
N PRO A 47 -3.77 17.56 -10.36
CA PRO A 47 -5.19 17.28 -10.38
C PRO A 47 -5.54 15.94 -9.71
N PRO A 48 -6.69 15.81 -9.05
CA PRO A 48 -7.07 14.58 -8.36
C PRO A 48 -7.12 13.41 -9.35
N LYS A 49 -6.48 12.29 -8.97
CA LYS A 49 -6.26 11.06 -9.77
C LYS A 49 -5.16 11.15 -10.82
N ALA A 50 -4.40 12.23 -10.92
CA ALA A 50 -3.21 12.28 -11.76
C ALA A 50 -2.07 11.43 -11.16
N GLU A 51 -1.35 10.70 -12.02
CA GLU A 51 -0.13 9.98 -11.66
C GLU A 51 1.09 10.74 -12.22
N ARG A 52 2.10 10.96 -11.39
CA ARG A 52 3.33 11.68 -11.79
C ARG A 52 4.20 10.78 -12.66
N VAL A 53 4.69 11.32 -13.77
CA VAL A 53 5.59 10.61 -14.70
C VAL A 53 7.02 11.01 -14.39
N HIS A 54 7.84 10.03 -14.00
CA HIS A 54 9.26 10.22 -13.65
C HIS A 54 10.23 9.86 -14.80
N GLY A 55 9.73 9.25 -15.88
CA GLY A 55 10.50 8.93 -17.09
C GLY A 55 10.23 9.88 -18.26
N LYS A 56 10.63 9.48 -19.48
CA LYS A 56 10.36 10.27 -20.70
C LYS A 56 8.83 10.40 -20.91
N PRO A 57 8.29 11.62 -21.05
CA PRO A 57 6.86 11.83 -21.21
C PRO A 57 6.36 11.25 -22.54
N GLY A 58 5.27 10.49 -22.49
CA GLY A 58 4.57 9.95 -23.64
C GLY A 58 3.57 10.94 -24.26
N LYS A 59 3.00 10.58 -25.42
CA LYS A 59 2.09 11.46 -26.20
C LYS A 59 0.77 11.79 -25.47
N THR A 60 0.39 11.02 -24.46
CA THR A 60 -0.81 11.20 -23.64
C THR A 60 -0.57 12.02 -22.38
N ASP A 61 0.69 12.28 -22.06
CA ASP A 61 1.09 12.91 -20.81
C ASP A 61 0.91 14.44 -20.90
N ARG A 62 0.60 15.04 -19.76
CA ARG A 62 0.37 16.48 -19.59
C ARG A 62 1.50 17.07 -18.77
N ALA A 63 1.75 18.36 -18.93
CA ALA A 63 2.76 19.08 -18.15
C ALA A 63 2.07 19.97 -17.11
N ALA A 64 2.58 20.01 -15.89
CA ALA A 64 2.22 20.95 -14.86
C ALA A 64 3.41 21.90 -14.64
N MET A 65 3.22 23.19 -14.87
CA MET A 65 4.20 24.22 -14.54
C MET A 65 3.80 24.88 -13.21
N TYR A 66 4.76 25.07 -12.30
CA TYR A 66 4.51 25.67 -10.99
C TYR A 66 5.72 26.46 -10.50
N LEU A 67 5.51 27.32 -9.51
CA LEU A 67 6.58 28.04 -8.83
C LEU A 67 6.98 27.29 -7.57
N ASP A 68 8.27 26.95 -7.45
CA ASP A 68 8.81 26.40 -6.21
C ASP A 68 8.93 27.48 -5.12
N ARG A 69 9.34 27.07 -3.91
CA ARG A 69 9.48 27.95 -2.75
C ARG A 69 10.52 29.08 -2.97
N GLU A 70 11.40 28.92 -3.95
CA GLU A 70 12.41 29.91 -4.33
C GLU A 70 11.93 30.81 -5.48
N GLY A 71 10.70 30.61 -5.97
CA GLY A 71 10.12 31.37 -7.07
C GLY A 71 10.64 30.96 -8.45
N LYS A 72 11.27 29.78 -8.58
CA LYS A 72 11.70 29.24 -9.88
C LYS A 72 10.58 28.44 -10.51
N VAL A 73 10.48 28.54 -11.83
CA VAL A 73 9.52 27.77 -12.61
C VAL A 73 10.01 26.33 -12.77
N GLN A 74 9.21 25.39 -12.28
CA GLN A 74 9.44 23.95 -12.40
C GLN A 74 8.39 23.33 -13.30
N THR A 75 8.75 22.27 -14.02
CA THR A 75 7.83 21.53 -14.90
C THR A 75 7.82 20.05 -14.50
N VAL A 76 6.63 19.51 -14.25
CA VAL A 76 6.42 18.09 -13.94
C VAL A 76 5.45 17.49 -14.94
N HIS A 77 5.71 16.28 -15.41
CA HIS A 77 4.80 15.58 -16.31
C HIS A 77 3.87 14.66 -15.51
N PHE A 78 2.60 14.57 -15.90
CA PHE A 78 1.61 13.72 -15.26
C PHE A 78 0.68 13.07 -16.29
N ARG A 79 0.21 11.87 -15.97
CA ARG A 79 -0.76 11.11 -16.76
C ARG A 79 -2.08 11.06 -16.03
N MET A 80 -3.17 11.28 -16.78
CA MET A 80 -4.52 11.03 -16.27
C MET A 80 -4.88 9.56 -16.56
N PRO A 81 -5.46 8.82 -15.59
CA PRO A 81 -5.89 7.44 -15.81
C PRO A 81 -6.95 7.41 -16.90
N GLU A 82 -6.77 6.53 -17.89
CA GLU A 82 -7.70 6.41 -19.01
C GLU A 82 -9.09 6.00 -18.51
N PRO A 83 -10.18 6.66 -18.98
CA PRO A 83 -11.52 6.15 -18.73
C PRO A 83 -11.66 4.80 -19.44
N ARG A 84 -11.94 3.74 -18.66
CA ARG A 84 -12.23 2.41 -19.19
C ARG A 84 -13.32 2.54 -20.27
N LYS A 85 -13.01 2.17 -21.50
CA LYS A 85 -14.00 2.09 -22.59
C LYS A 85 -15.05 1.02 -22.22
N PRO A 86 -16.36 1.29 -22.38
CA PRO A 86 -17.38 0.27 -22.24
C PRO A 86 -17.22 -0.75 -23.38
N ASN A 87 -17.24 -2.03 -23.05
CA ASN A 87 -17.30 -3.10 -24.06
C ASN A 87 -18.61 -2.94 -24.84
N GLN A 88 -18.48 -2.68 -26.15
CA GLN A 88 -19.57 -2.78 -27.10
C GLN A 88 -19.86 -4.25 -27.38
N THR A 89 -20.99 -4.72 -26.89
CA THR A 89 -21.85 -5.65 -27.64
C THR A 89 -23.18 -4.94 -27.78
N ALA A 90 -23.46 -4.50 -29.01
CA ALA A 90 -24.73 -3.90 -29.42
C ALA A 90 -25.68 -5.00 -29.88
N ASP A 91 -26.93 -4.90 -29.42
CA ASP A 91 -28.19 -5.04 -30.18
C ASP A 91 -29.31 -4.68 -29.17
N ASP A 92 -29.73 -3.41 -29.14
CA ASP A 92 -30.83 -2.78 -29.91
C ASP A 92 -32.21 -3.04 -29.31
N ALA A 93 -32.71 -2.02 -28.59
CA ALA A 93 -34.02 -1.38 -28.77
C ALA A 93 -34.28 -0.49 -27.55
N GLY A 94 -34.52 0.80 -27.81
CA GLY A 94 -34.50 1.84 -26.79
C GLY A 94 -35.55 1.71 -25.70
N GLU A 95 -35.14 2.09 -24.49
CA GLU A 95 -35.97 2.72 -23.47
C GLU A 95 -35.04 3.42 -22.47
N GLU A 96 -35.54 4.53 -21.92
CA GLU A 96 -34.88 5.48 -21.03
C GLU A 96 -33.75 4.89 -20.18
N ASP A 97 -32.52 5.40 -20.37
CA ASP A 97 -31.35 5.05 -19.57
C ASP A 97 -31.53 5.65 -18.16
N VAL A 98 -32.34 4.96 -17.35
CA VAL A 98 -32.32 5.04 -15.90
C VAL A 98 -30.89 4.72 -15.52
N VAL A 99 -30.16 5.74 -15.09
CA VAL A 99 -28.83 5.61 -14.49
C VAL A 99 -28.96 4.61 -13.34
N MET A 100 -28.69 3.33 -13.62
CA MET A 100 -28.70 2.28 -12.62
C MET A 100 -27.55 2.58 -11.67
N ALA A 101 -27.90 3.27 -10.58
CA ALA A 101 -27.00 3.54 -9.48
C ALA A 101 -26.34 2.21 -9.08
N ARG A 102 -25.00 2.18 -9.10
CA ARG A 102 -24.24 0.98 -8.72
C ARG A 102 -24.83 0.42 -7.42
N PRO A 103 -25.13 -0.90 -7.36
CA PRO A 103 -25.67 -1.49 -6.15
C PRO A 103 -24.75 -1.15 -4.99
N ARG A 104 -25.36 -0.67 -3.89
CA ARG A 104 -24.64 -0.29 -2.68
C ARG A 104 -23.82 -1.50 -2.22
N PRO A 105 -22.54 -1.35 -1.88
CA PRO A 105 -21.74 -2.49 -1.41
C PRO A 105 -22.40 -3.14 -0.20
N ASP A 106 -22.29 -4.45 -0.10
CA ASP A 106 -22.93 -5.24 0.97
C ASP A 106 -22.46 -4.86 2.36
N VAL A 107 -21.19 -4.46 2.48
CA VAL A 107 -20.59 -3.98 3.71
C VAL A 107 -20.08 -2.56 3.47
N THR A 108 -20.42 -1.64 4.39
CA THR A 108 -19.91 -0.27 4.37
C THR A 108 -18.39 -0.23 4.62
N ARG A 109 -17.75 0.90 4.30
CA ARG A 109 -16.32 1.12 4.62
C ARG A 109 -16.01 0.91 6.11
N ARG A 110 -16.91 1.35 7.00
CA ARG A 110 -16.77 1.12 8.45
C ARG A 110 -16.77 -0.38 8.77
N GLY A 111 -17.72 -1.13 8.20
CA GLY A 111 -17.77 -2.59 8.39
C GLY A 111 -16.53 -3.30 7.86
N ILE A 112 -15.96 -2.84 6.74
CA ILE A 112 -14.69 -3.38 6.20
C ILE A 112 -13.53 -3.13 7.18
N THR A 113 -13.46 -1.94 7.79
CA THR A 113 -12.47 -1.66 8.83
C THR A 113 -12.65 -2.57 10.04
N MET A 114 -13.88 -2.72 10.54
CA MET A 114 -14.19 -3.64 11.65
C MET A 114 -13.80 -5.08 11.34
N ILE A 115 -14.07 -5.57 10.12
CA ILE A 115 -13.64 -6.90 9.68
C ILE A 115 -12.13 -7.03 9.72
N GLY A 116 -11.39 -6.01 9.30
CA GLY A 116 -9.92 -6.01 9.38
C GLY A 116 -9.42 -6.12 10.81
N ASP A 117 -10.03 -5.40 11.75
CA ASP A 117 -9.69 -5.47 13.17
C ASP A 117 -10.04 -6.85 13.76
N PHE A 118 -11.25 -7.36 13.52
CA PHE A 118 -11.68 -8.68 13.96
C PHE A 118 -10.79 -9.81 13.43
N ARG A 119 -10.37 -9.73 12.17
CA ARG A 119 -9.42 -10.69 11.60
C ARG A 119 -8.06 -10.57 12.28
N THR A 120 -7.52 -9.37 12.47
CA THR A 120 -6.22 -9.24 13.12
C THR A 120 -6.25 -9.82 14.54
N ASP A 121 -7.29 -9.50 15.32
CA ASP A 121 -7.40 -10.01 16.69
C ASP A 121 -7.57 -11.54 16.71
N ALA A 122 -8.40 -12.09 15.83
CA ALA A 122 -8.57 -13.55 15.70
C ALA A 122 -7.30 -14.26 15.23
N LEU A 123 -6.55 -13.65 14.30
CA LEU A 123 -5.26 -14.17 13.84
C LEU A 123 -4.23 -14.18 14.97
N HIS A 124 -4.18 -13.10 15.76
CA HIS A 124 -3.26 -12.97 16.88
C HIS A 124 -3.60 -13.96 18.00
N GLU A 125 -4.89 -14.14 18.30
CA GLU A 125 -5.32 -15.14 19.28
C GLU A 125 -5.03 -16.57 18.81
N ALA A 126 -5.26 -16.88 17.53
CA ALA A 126 -4.91 -18.18 16.96
C ALA A 126 -3.40 -18.44 16.99
N LEU A 127 -2.57 -17.42 16.74
CA LEU A 127 -1.12 -17.51 16.87
C LEU A 127 -0.66 -17.64 18.32
N GLU A 128 -1.38 -17.07 19.30
CA GLU A 128 -1.03 -17.18 20.72
C GLU A 128 -1.40 -18.55 21.28
N ARG A 129 -2.59 -19.08 20.96
CA ARG A 129 -3.21 -20.21 21.68
C ARG A 129 -3.50 -21.43 20.82
N GLY A 130 -3.58 -21.26 19.51
CA GLY A 130 -3.92 -22.34 18.58
C GLY A 130 -2.83 -23.41 18.49
N PRO A 131 -3.19 -24.69 18.33
CA PRO A 131 -2.21 -25.74 17.99
C PRO A 131 -1.66 -25.45 16.58
N ILE A 132 -0.33 -25.33 16.47
CA ILE A 132 0.36 -25.08 15.21
C ILE A 132 1.57 -25.99 15.17
N GLU A 133 1.65 -26.82 14.13
CA GLU A 133 2.77 -27.71 13.84
C GLU A 133 4.01 -26.91 13.41
N ASP A 134 5.20 -27.46 13.61
CA ASP A 134 6.47 -26.76 13.37
C ASP A 134 6.67 -26.40 11.89
N ASP A 135 6.25 -27.27 10.98
CA ASP A 135 6.30 -27.05 9.53
C ASP A 135 5.39 -25.89 9.10
N THR A 136 4.18 -25.83 9.68
CA THR A 136 3.22 -24.76 9.47
C THR A 136 3.78 -23.45 10.02
N LEU A 137 4.34 -23.47 11.23
CA LEU A 137 4.95 -22.28 11.84
C LEU A 137 6.11 -21.73 10.99
N MET A 138 6.94 -22.61 10.44
CA MET A 138 8.02 -22.23 9.51
C MET A 138 7.46 -21.65 8.20
N ALA A 139 6.42 -22.26 7.62
CA ALA A 139 5.77 -21.72 6.43
C ALA A 139 5.16 -20.33 6.68
N LEU A 140 4.56 -20.10 7.85
CA LEU A 140 4.02 -18.80 8.23
C LEU A 140 5.11 -17.72 8.35
N LEU A 141 6.30 -18.08 8.86
CA LEU A 141 7.43 -17.14 8.94
C LEU A 141 7.88 -16.69 7.54
N VAL A 142 7.91 -17.61 6.57
CA VAL A 142 8.18 -17.28 5.17
C VAL A 142 7.07 -16.39 4.59
N LEU A 143 5.80 -16.74 4.83
CA LEU A 143 4.66 -15.94 4.36
C LEU A 143 4.65 -14.52 4.96
N ALA A 144 5.07 -14.36 6.21
CA ALA A 144 5.15 -13.05 6.85
C ALA A 144 6.08 -12.12 6.08
N LEU A 145 7.25 -12.59 5.65
CA LEU A 145 8.20 -11.81 4.85
C LEU A 145 7.64 -11.37 3.48
N ALA A 146 6.64 -12.09 2.96
CA ALA A 146 5.92 -11.72 1.73
C ALA A 146 4.72 -10.77 1.99
N GLY A 147 4.51 -10.33 3.23
CA GLY A 147 3.45 -9.40 3.60
C GLY A 147 3.68 -8.01 3.04
N ARG A 148 2.62 -7.36 2.54
CA ARG A 148 2.70 -6.02 1.94
C ARG A 148 3.16 -4.92 2.91
N ASN A 149 3.08 -5.19 4.22
CA ASN A 149 3.49 -4.30 5.29
C ASN A 149 4.93 -4.56 5.77
N ILE A 150 5.63 -5.54 5.19
CA ILE A 150 7.00 -5.88 5.52
C ILE A 150 7.91 -5.43 4.39
N THR A 151 8.94 -4.68 4.76
CA THR A 151 10.02 -4.31 3.84
C THR A 151 11.25 -5.10 4.21
N VAL A 152 11.78 -5.88 3.27
CA VAL A 152 13.00 -6.67 3.47
C VAL A 152 14.14 -5.98 2.75
N ALA A 153 15.15 -5.54 3.51
CA ALA A 153 16.41 -5.10 2.94
C ALA A 153 17.25 -6.33 2.57
N SER A 154 17.59 -6.50 1.29
CA SER A 154 18.34 -7.66 0.80
C SER A 154 19.73 -7.24 0.33
N GLY A 155 20.77 -7.99 0.69
CA GLY A 155 22.10 -7.80 0.09
C GLY A 155 22.17 -8.21 -1.39
N ALA A 156 21.09 -8.81 -1.93
CA ALA A 156 20.97 -9.20 -3.33
C ALA A 156 20.15 -8.19 -4.17
N SER A 157 19.56 -7.16 -3.57
CA SER A 157 18.81 -6.11 -4.28
C SER A 157 18.81 -4.78 -3.51
N ASP A 158 18.98 -3.66 -4.22
CA ASP A 158 19.37 -2.35 -3.67
C ASP A 158 18.34 -1.59 -2.80
N ASP A 159 17.26 -2.23 -2.36
CA ASP A 159 16.21 -1.56 -1.57
C ASP A 159 16.34 -1.83 -0.07
N VAL A 160 16.48 -0.74 0.71
CA VAL A 160 16.58 -0.74 2.17
C VAL A 160 15.47 0.13 2.76
N TYR A 161 14.66 -0.39 3.70
CA TYR A 161 14.39 0.21 5.03
C TYR A 161 13.24 -0.50 5.80
N GLY A 162 13.42 -0.74 7.12
CA GLY A 162 12.28 -0.84 8.06
C GLY A 162 12.43 -1.83 9.22
N PHE A 163 13.18 -1.51 10.28
CA PHE A 163 13.21 -2.29 11.51
C PHE A 163 12.03 -1.94 12.44
N ALA A 164 11.13 -2.88 12.66
CA ALA A 164 10.15 -2.81 13.75
C ALA A 164 10.41 -3.91 14.77
N ARG A 165 11.08 -3.58 15.90
CA ARG A 165 11.09 -4.29 17.19
C ARG A 165 11.33 -5.83 17.20
N MET A 166 11.76 -6.44 16.09
CA MET A 166 11.98 -7.90 15.97
C MET A 166 13.16 -8.41 16.80
N GLU A 167 14.14 -7.55 17.10
CA GLU A 167 15.32 -7.89 17.90
C GLU A 167 14.94 -8.48 19.27
N ARG A 168 13.82 -8.06 19.86
CA ARG A 168 13.35 -8.59 21.16
C ARG A 168 13.02 -10.09 21.14
N HIS A 169 12.61 -10.61 19.98
CA HIS A 169 12.32 -12.04 19.81
C HIS A 169 13.59 -12.81 19.48
N ALA A 170 14.51 -12.19 18.72
CA ALA A 170 15.80 -12.78 18.38
C ALA A 170 16.72 -12.96 19.60
N VAL A 171 16.76 -11.98 20.53
CA VAL A 171 17.59 -12.05 21.74
C VAL A 171 17.26 -13.26 22.61
N ARG A 172 16.01 -13.76 22.57
CA ARG A 172 15.60 -14.97 23.32
C ARG A 172 16.20 -16.27 22.76
N LEU A 173 16.79 -16.22 21.57
CA LEU A 173 17.33 -17.39 20.86
C LEU A 173 18.86 -17.48 20.94
N VAL A 174 19.51 -16.46 21.50
CA VAL A 174 20.96 -16.24 21.51
C VAL A 174 21.46 -16.24 22.95
N ALA A 175 22.51 -17.01 23.25
CA ALA A 175 23.18 -17.00 24.55
C ALA A 175 24.08 -15.77 24.72
N ASP A 176 24.54 -15.53 25.95
CA ASP A 176 25.43 -14.40 26.29
C ASP A 176 26.77 -14.42 25.52
N ASP A 177 27.18 -15.59 25.01
CA ASP A 177 28.38 -15.77 24.18
C ASP A 177 28.13 -15.56 22.67
N GLY A 178 26.90 -15.23 22.26
CA GLY A 178 26.51 -15.01 20.87
C GLY A 178 26.15 -16.28 20.10
N THR A 179 26.20 -17.46 20.72
CA THR A 179 25.77 -18.71 20.06
C THR A 179 24.25 -18.88 20.08
N LEU A 180 23.69 -19.63 19.13
CA LEU A 180 22.29 -20.03 19.18
C LEU A 180 22.13 -21.10 20.25
N ALA A 181 21.39 -20.78 21.31
CA ALA A 181 21.11 -21.70 22.40
C ALA A 181 19.65 -21.52 22.85
N HIS A 182 18.76 -22.37 22.33
CA HIS A 182 17.34 -22.36 22.66
C HIS A 182 16.76 -23.77 22.59
N ASP A 183 15.69 -24.00 23.34
CA ASP A 183 14.87 -25.20 23.19
C ASP A 183 13.72 -24.96 22.18
N MET A 184 13.07 -26.03 21.75
CA MET A 184 11.96 -25.95 20.78
C MET A 184 10.78 -25.13 21.31
N ALA A 185 10.53 -25.13 22.63
CA ALA A 185 9.45 -24.35 23.22
C ALA A 185 9.71 -22.84 23.11
N THR A 186 10.95 -22.42 23.36
CA THR A 186 11.40 -21.03 23.23
C THR A 186 11.39 -20.59 21.78
N LEU A 187 11.86 -21.44 20.86
CA LEU A 187 11.80 -21.17 19.42
C LEU A 187 10.37 -20.97 18.93
N ARG A 188 9.45 -21.88 19.29
CA ARG A 188 8.02 -21.75 18.95
C ARG A 188 7.41 -20.48 19.50
N SER A 189 7.72 -20.15 20.76
CA SER A 189 7.22 -18.93 21.41
C SER A 189 7.76 -17.67 20.72
N ALA A 190 9.04 -17.63 20.36
CA ALA A 190 9.63 -16.50 19.65
C ALA A 190 9.05 -16.37 18.23
N ALA A 191 8.91 -17.47 17.50
CA ALA A 191 8.31 -17.49 16.17
C ALA A 191 6.86 -16.98 16.18
N ARG A 192 6.02 -17.45 17.11
CA ARG A 192 4.65 -16.96 17.28
C ARG A 192 4.61 -15.46 17.59
N ALA A 193 5.48 -14.98 18.47
CA ALA A 193 5.54 -13.56 18.83
C ALA A 193 5.99 -12.68 17.65
N THR A 194 6.94 -13.15 16.85
CA THR A 194 7.33 -12.53 15.58
C THR A 194 6.15 -12.45 14.62
N LEU A 195 5.43 -13.56 14.41
CA LEU A 195 4.25 -13.59 13.54
C LEU A 195 3.14 -12.63 14.00
N ILE A 196 2.90 -12.52 15.31
CA ILE A 196 1.93 -11.58 15.88
C ILE A 196 2.30 -10.12 15.58
N ASP A 197 3.58 -9.78 15.70
CA ASP A 197 4.03 -8.42 15.39
C ASP A 197 4.01 -8.10 13.88
N SER A 198 4.20 -9.13 13.05
CA SER A 198 4.34 -8.99 11.60
C SER A 198 3.01 -9.04 10.84
N LEU A 199 2.14 -10.00 11.16
CA LEU A 199 0.92 -10.27 10.38
C LEU A 199 -0.27 -9.44 10.88
N SER A 200 -0.93 -8.74 9.96
CA SER A 200 -2.15 -7.99 10.24
C SER A 200 -3.07 -7.97 9.02
N ALA A 201 -4.37 -8.09 9.27
CA ALA A 201 -5.44 -7.99 8.27
C ALA A 201 -6.17 -6.62 8.34
N ARG A 202 -5.64 -5.66 9.10
CA ARG A 202 -6.22 -4.32 9.23
C ARG A 202 -6.13 -3.56 7.92
N VAL A 203 -7.15 -2.77 7.61
CA VAL A 203 -7.18 -1.93 6.41
C VAL A 203 -6.48 -0.59 6.67
N ASN A 204 -5.18 -0.65 6.94
CA ASN A 204 -4.30 0.50 7.15
C ASN A 204 -2.85 0.16 6.74
N ARG A 205 -1.87 0.98 7.13
CA ARG A 205 -0.44 0.75 6.79
C ARG A 205 0.14 -0.60 7.24
N SER A 206 -0.53 -1.29 8.17
CA SER A 206 -0.11 -2.61 8.67
C SER A 206 -0.71 -3.77 7.87
N ASP A 207 -1.52 -3.52 6.83
CA ASP A 207 -2.13 -4.59 6.03
C ASP A 207 -1.07 -5.50 5.40
N SER A 208 -0.97 -6.74 5.85
CA SER A 208 -0.13 -7.75 5.20
C SER A 208 -0.75 -8.28 3.91
N GLY A 209 -2.06 -8.08 3.71
CA GLY A 209 -2.77 -8.48 2.52
C GLY A 209 -3.18 -9.95 2.50
N ILE A 210 -3.13 -10.56 1.31
CA ILE A 210 -3.60 -11.93 1.10
C ILE A 210 -2.82 -12.96 1.94
N VAL A 211 -1.56 -12.69 2.30
CA VAL A 211 -0.77 -13.60 3.14
C VAL A 211 -1.34 -13.70 4.56
N ALA A 212 -1.90 -12.62 5.14
CA ALA A 212 -2.59 -12.69 6.43
C ALA A 212 -3.87 -13.54 6.36
N ARG A 213 -4.55 -13.49 5.21
CA ARG A 213 -5.72 -14.34 4.92
C ARG A 213 -5.35 -15.82 4.81
N ILE A 214 -4.30 -16.13 4.05
CA ILE A 214 -3.77 -17.50 3.92
C ILE A 214 -3.28 -18.03 5.28
N ALA A 215 -2.52 -17.22 6.02
CA ALA A 215 -1.99 -17.57 7.33
C ALA A 215 -3.12 -17.91 8.32
N GLY A 216 -4.13 -17.05 8.43
CA GLY A 216 -5.25 -17.31 9.32
C GLY A 216 -6.08 -18.52 8.92
N ALA A 217 -6.27 -18.77 7.62
CA ALA A 217 -6.95 -19.98 7.16
C ALA A 217 -6.16 -21.25 7.53
N ALA A 218 -4.83 -21.22 7.37
CA ALA A 218 -3.96 -22.35 7.69
C ALA A 218 -3.98 -22.75 9.17
N ILE A 219 -4.14 -21.78 10.08
CA ILE A 219 -4.16 -22.02 11.53
C ILE A 219 -5.58 -22.06 12.13
N GLY A 220 -6.62 -22.05 11.30
CA GLY A 220 -8.01 -22.09 11.77
C GLY A 220 -8.45 -20.82 12.54
N ALA A 221 -7.92 -19.65 12.17
CA ALA A 221 -8.22 -18.37 12.83
C ALA A 221 -9.71 -17.97 12.73
N ASP A 222 -10.47 -18.53 11.77
CA ASP A 222 -11.93 -18.38 11.71
C ASP A 222 -12.62 -18.78 13.03
N GLY A 223 -12.07 -19.77 13.72
CA GLY A 223 -12.56 -20.24 15.02
C GLY A 223 -12.55 -19.17 16.10
N PHE A 224 -11.67 -18.18 15.99
CA PHE A 224 -11.45 -17.10 16.95
C PHE A 224 -12.17 -15.79 16.58
N LEU A 225 -12.87 -15.73 15.44
CA LEU A 225 -13.63 -14.53 15.06
C LEU A 225 -14.75 -14.23 16.06
N PRO A 226 -14.94 -12.96 16.46
CA PRO A 226 -15.99 -12.60 17.40
C PRO A 226 -17.39 -12.80 16.80
N ASN A 227 -18.41 -12.83 17.66
CA ASN A 227 -19.78 -12.78 17.20
C ASN A 227 -20.08 -11.40 16.57
N MET A 228 -20.47 -11.42 15.30
CA MET A 228 -20.80 -10.25 14.50
C MET A 228 -22.30 -9.93 14.51
N GLY A 229 -23.11 -10.67 15.27
CA GLY A 229 -24.54 -10.45 15.45
C GLY A 229 -24.87 -9.24 16.35
N THR A 230 -23.99 -8.25 16.42
CA THR A 230 -24.15 -7.06 17.26
C THR A 230 -24.82 -5.93 16.47
N GLU A 231 -25.47 -5.00 17.18
CA GLU A 231 -26.08 -3.83 16.54
C GLU A 231 -25.04 -3.02 15.75
N GLU A 232 -23.83 -2.89 16.30
CA GLU A 232 -22.74 -2.14 15.68
C GLU A 232 -22.33 -2.70 14.31
N PHE A 233 -22.15 -4.01 14.21
CA PHE A 233 -21.75 -4.63 12.96
C PHE A 233 -22.91 -4.72 11.97
N LEU A 234 -24.11 -5.09 12.42
CA LEU A 234 -25.28 -5.20 11.54
C LEU A 234 -25.73 -3.85 10.97
N GLU A 235 -25.42 -2.74 11.63
CA GLU A 235 -25.61 -1.40 11.06
C GLU A 235 -24.71 -1.13 9.84
N CYS A 236 -23.58 -1.83 9.73
CA CYS A 236 -22.65 -1.69 8.62
C CYS A 236 -23.07 -2.46 7.36
N LEU A 237 -24.18 -3.21 7.40
CA LEU A 237 -24.66 -4.06 6.30
C LEU A 237 -25.70 -3.35 5.43
N SER A 238 -25.69 -3.66 4.13
CA SER A 238 -26.74 -3.27 3.20
C SER A 238 -28.07 -3.98 3.54
N ARG A 239 -29.20 -3.47 3.02
CA ARG A 239 -30.48 -4.18 3.16
C ARG A 239 -30.41 -5.60 2.59
N ALA A 240 -29.78 -5.76 1.43
CA ALA A 240 -29.63 -7.06 0.77
C ALA A 240 -28.77 -8.02 1.62
N ALA A 241 -27.69 -7.51 2.22
CA ALA A 241 -26.83 -8.30 3.10
C ALA A 241 -27.56 -8.72 4.38
N LEU A 242 -28.38 -7.84 4.97
CA LEU A 242 -29.22 -8.20 6.14
C LEU A 242 -30.28 -9.25 5.80
N GLU A 243 -30.92 -9.12 4.64
CA GLU A 243 -31.89 -10.10 4.14
C GLU A 243 -31.21 -11.44 3.84
N HIS A 244 -29.95 -11.43 3.37
CA HIS A 244 -29.15 -12.63 3.21
C HIS A 244 -28.85 -13.30 4.56
N SER A 245 -28.44 -12.52 5.58
CA SER A 245 -28.23 -13.03 6.94
C SER A 245 -29.49 -13.63 7.57
N CYS A 246 -30.69 -13.25 7.10
CA CYS A 246 -31.94 -13.83 7.57
C CYS A 246 -32.18 -15.26 7.06
N LYS A 247 -31.62 -15.66 5.91
CA LYS A 247 -31.98 -16.92 5.22
C LYS A 247 -31.72 -18.18 6.04
N GLU A 248 -30.64 -18.16 6.83
CA GLU A 248 -30.21 -19.27 7.68
C GLU A 248 -30.77 -19.17 9.10
N THR A 249 -31.75 -18.28 9.33
CA THR A 249 -32.30 -17.99 10.65
C THR A 249 -33.84 -18.03 10.60
N PRO A 250 -34.52 -18.19 11.75
CA PRO A 250 -35.97 -18.03 11.82
C PRO A 250 -36.45 -16.58 11.70
N VAL A 251 -35.56 -15.60 11.52
CA VAL A 251 -35.90 -14.17 11.46
C VAL A 251 -36.40 -13.82 10.06
N LEU A 252 -37.63 -13.31 9.97
CA LEU A 252 -38.19 -12.83 8.71
C LEU A 252 -37.78 -11.37 8.43
N PRO A 253 -37.38 -11.03 7.18
CA PRO A 253 -37.17 -9.65 6.77
C PRO A 253 -38.42 -8.79 6.99
N ARG A 254 -38.25 -7.66 7.66
CA ARG A 254 -39.32 -6.70 7.94
C ARG A 254 -39.29 -5.52 6.97
N ALA A 255 -40.39 -4.79 6.88
CA ALA A 255 -40.50 -3.62 6.00
C ALA A 255 -39.46 -2.53 6.32
N ARG A 256 -39.10 -2.38 7.60
CA ARG A 256 -38.07 -1.46 8.06
C ARG A 256 -36.80 -2.22 8.42
N VAL A 257 -35.69 -1.84 7.77
CA VAL A 257 -34.35 -2.43 7.99
C VAL A 257 -33.94 -2.40 9.46
N ARG A 258 -34.27 -1.32 10.19
CA ARG A 258 -33.98 -1.20 11.62
C ARG A 258 -34.63 -2.31 12.44
N GLU A 259 -35.85 -2.72 12.10
CA GLU A 259 -36.56 -3.77 12.81
C GLU A 259 -36.00 -5.15 12.47
N THR A 260 -35.59 -5.37 11.21
CA THR A 260 -34.86 -6.59 10.82
C THR A 260 -33.54 -6.71 11.58
N ARG A 261 -32.77 -5.62 11.69
CA ARG A 261 -31.52 -5.60 12.49
C ARG A 261 -31.79 -5.95 13.95
N ALA A 262 -32.77 -5.31 14.59
CA ALA A 262 -33.10 -5.58 15.99
C ALA A 262 -33.46 -7.06 16.23
N ALA A 263 -34.22 -7.67 15.32
CA ALA A 263 -34.55 -9.09 15.41
C ALA A 263 -33.34 -10.01 15.21
N LEU A 264 -32.43 -9.67 14.29
CA LEU A 264 -31.18 -10.40 14.12
C LEU A 264 -30.25 -10.27 15.34
N VAL A 265 -30.17 -9.08 15.96
CA VAL A 265 -29.41 -8.88 17.20
C VAL A 265 -29.96 -9.75 18.33
N GLU A 266 -31.28 -9.81 18.49
CA GLU A 266 -31.92 -10.65 19.50
C GLU A 266 -31.63 -12.14 19.27
N HIS A 267 -31.74 -12.60 18.04
CA HIS A 267 -31.44 -13.98 17.68
C HIS A 267 -29.96 -14.35 17.94
N PHE A 268 -29.04 -13.52 17.44
CA PHE A 268 -27.60 -13.73 17.58
C PHE A 268 -27.05 -13.34 18.96
N ALA A 269 -27.89 -12.90 19.90
CA ALA A 269 -27.51 -12.86 21.31
C ALA A 269 -27.29 -14.27 21.87
N THR A 270 -27.96 -15.28 21.29
CA THR A 270 -27.84 -16.70 21.68
C THR A 270 -27.05 -17.53 20.69
N GLU A 271 -27.03 -17.15 19.42
CA GLU A 271 -26.33 -17.86 18.35
C GLU A 271 -25.13 -17.08 17.82
N ARG A 272 -24.05 -17.78 17.46
CA ARG A 272 -22.86 -17.15 16.90
C ARG A 272 -23.06 -16.84 15.43
N PHE A 273 -22.99 -15.56 15.07
CA PHE A 273 -22.98 -15.10 13.69
C PHE A 273 -21.57 -14.64 13.29
N VAL A 274 -21.08 -15.15 12.17
CA VAL A 274 -19.86 -14.66 11.51
C VAL A 274 -20.20 -14.33 10.07
N HIS A 275 -19.94 -13.10 9.65
CA HIS A 275 -20.24 -12.69 8.28
C HIS A 275 -19.23 -13.33 7.30
N PRO A 276 -19.66 -13.88 6.14
CA PRO A 276 -18.76 -14.57 5.21
C PRO A 276 -17.57 -13.71 4.74
N ALA A 277 -17.78 -12.41 4.57
CA ALA A 277 -16.73 -11.47 4.20
C ALA A 277 -15.61 -11.31 5.25
N ALA A 278 -15.79 -11.83 6.47
CA ALA A 278 -14.79 -11.83 7.53
C ALA A 278 -13.94 -13.11 7.59
N LEU A 279 -14.36 -14.19 6.92
CA LEU A 279 -13.64 -15.45 6.92
C LEU A 279 -12.26 -15.30 6.28
N PHE A 280 -11.27 -16.03 6.78
CA PHE A 280 -9.87 -15.89 6.37
C PHE A 280 -9.64 -16.41 4.96
N ALA A 281 -10.28 -17.52 4.58
CA ALA A 281 -10.11 -18.14 3.27
C ALA A 281 -10.15 -17.09 2.13
N PRO A 282 -9.07 -16.93 1.34
CA PRO A 282 -9.03 -15.95 0.26
C PRO A 282 -10.02 -16.28 -0.84
N ASP A 283 -10.45 -15.26 -1.56
CA ASP A 283 -11.25 -15.48 -2.77
C ASP A 283 -10.39 -16.22 -3.82
N ALA A 284 -10.97 -17.20 -4.51
CA ALA A 284 -10.23 -18.06 -5.44
C ALA A 284 -9.60 -17.26 -6.60
N ALA A 285 -10.27 -16.21 -7.08
CA ALA A 285 -9.72 -15.35 -8.14
C ALA A 285 -8.61 -14.45 -7.60
N GLU A 286 -8.77 -13.90 -6.38
CA GLU A 286 -7.72 -13.13 -5.71
C GLU A 286 -6.45 -13.97 -5.48
N LEU A 287 -6.63 -15.21 -5.01
CA LEU A 287 -5.55 -16.18 -4.80
C LEU A 287 -4.85 -16.55 -6.11
N SER A 288 -5.62 -16.89 -7.15
CA SER A 288 -5.06 -17.26 -8.46
C SER A 288 -4.24 -16.11 -9.06
N LYS A 289 -4.74 -14.87 -8.92
CA LYS A 289 -4.01 -13.67 -9.34
C LYS A 289 -2.69 -13.54 -8.58
N TRP A 290 -2.72 -13.62 -7.26
CA TRP A 290 -1.52 -13.51 -6.43
C TRP A 290 -0.49 -14.59 -6.77
N LEU A 291 -0.93 -15.83 -7.00
CA LEU A 291 -0.04 -16.92 -7.46
C LEU A 291 0.59 -16.58 -8.81
N SER A 292 -0.21 -16.22 -9.82
CA SER A 292 0.29 -15.93 -11.17
C SER A 292 1.25 -14.75 -11.25
N SER A 293 1.09 -13.75 -10.37
CA SER A 293 1.97 -12.58 -10.34
C SER A 293 3.33 -12.87 -9.69
N ASN A 294 3.47 -13.98 -8.96
CA ASN A 294 4.64 -14.30 -8.15
C ASN A 294 5.31 -15.64 -8.53
N THR A 295 4.79 -16.34 -9.54
CA THR A 295 5.47 -17.50 -10.13
C THR A 295 6.62 -17.01 -11.00
N VAL A 296 7.85 -17.25 -10.56
CA VAL A 296 9.05 -17.09 -11.39
C VAL A 296 8.90 -18.02 -12.59
N ALA A 297 8.94 -17.47 -13.81
CA ALA A 297 9.09 -18.30 -15.00
C ALA A 297 10.44 -19.01 -14.88
N ALA A 298 10.41 -20.32 -14.64
CA ALA A 298 11.60 -21.14 -14.76
C ALA A 298 12.00 -21.13 -16.25
N ASN A 299 12.81 -20.14 -16.66
CA ASN A 299 13.68 -20.05 -17.84
C ASN A 299 14.04 -18.58 -18.20
N ASP A 300 14.55 -17.78 -17.26
CA ASP A 300 15.22 -16.50 -17.60
C ASP A 300 16.69 -16.48 -17.14
N ASP A 301 17.32 -17.67 -17.07
CA ASP A 301 18.78 -17.81 -16.83
C ASP A 301 19.61 -17.93 -18.14
N GLU A 302 19.00 -17.74 -19.31
CA GLU A 302 19.74 -17.71 -20.59
C GLU A 302 19.19 -16.66 -21.56
N GLU A 303 19.43 -15.38 -21.29
CA GLU A 303 19.77 -14.42 -22.37
C GLU A 303 20.48 -13.17 -21.80
N GLY A 304 21.82 -13.22 -21.88
CA GLY A 304 22.70 -12.09 -22.15
C GLY A 304 22.46 -10.79 -21.39
N GLY A 305 23.13 -10.65 -20.24
CA GLY A 305 23.51 -9.32 -19.76
C GLY A 305 24.39 -8.61 -20.78
N GLU A 306 23.85 -7.58 -21.45
CA GLU A 306 24.69 -6.54 -22.04
C GLU A 306 25.26 -5.68 -20.89
N ALA A 307 26.38 -6.13 -20.36
CA ALA A 307 27.30 -5.27 -19.64
C ALA A 307 27.90 -4.27 -20.65
N ALA A 308 27.45 -3.02 -20.59
CA ALA A 308 28.20 -1.89 -21.11
C ALA A 308 28.85 -1.17 -19.91
N ASP A 309 30.10 -1.54 -19.70
CA ASP A 309 31.12 -0.89 -18.88
C ASP A 309 31.29 0.58 -19.29
N GLU A 310 31.21 1.50 -18.33
CA GLU A 310 31.96 2.76 -18.37
C GLU A 310 32.51 3.06 -16.96
N THR A 311 33.63 2.40 -16.68
CA THR A 311 34.87 3.01 -16.18
C THR A 311 34.74 4.39 -15.53
N ILE A 312 35.16 4.42 -14.26
CA ILE A 312 35.60 5.59 -13.50
C ILE A 312 36.68 6.33 -14.30
N GLY A 313 36.27 7.38 -15.01
CA GLY A 313 37.15 8.45 -15.48
C GLY A 313 37.19 9.55 -14.43
N ALA A 314 38.14 9.45 -13.50
CA ALA A 314 38.61 10.59 -12.75
C ALA A 314 39.31 11.54 -13.73
N ASP A 315 38.81 12.77 -13.88
CA ASP A 315 39.53 13.82 -14.62
C ASP A 315 40.56 14.49 -13.68
N PRO A 316 41.86 14.50 -14.02
CA PRO A 316 42.91 15.15 -13.25
C PRO A 316 43.16 16.58 -13.76
N ALA A 317 43.00 17.60 -12.91
CA ALA A 317 43.74 18.86 -13.00
C ALA A 317 43.62 19.64 -11.69
N ASP A 318 44.53 19.36 -10.75
CA ASP A 318 45.26 20.36 -9.97
C ASP A 318 46.21 19.60 -9.01
N GLN A 319 47.32 19.10 -9.58
CA GLN A 319 48.52 18.81 -8.80
C GLN A 319 49.56 19.87 -9.14
N GLU A 320 49.98 20.63 -8.13
CA GLU A 320 51.38 20.61 -7.72
C GLU A 320 51.49 20.68 -6.18
N PRO A 321 51.87 19.58 -5.53
CA PRO A 321 52.56 19.62 -4.25
C PRO A 321 54.07 19.69 -4.50
N GLY A 322 54.70 20.78 -4.07
CA GLY A 322 56.15 20.92 -4.05
C GLY A 322 56.78 19.90 -3.10
N GLU A 323 57.63 19.04 -3.67
CA GLU A 323 58.46 18.07 -2.96
C GLU A 323 59.45 18.77 -2.02
N PHE A 324 59.50 18.32 -0.76
CA PHE A 324 60.65 18.47 0.11
C PHE A 324 61.35 17.11 0.22
N LEU A 325 62.57 17.03 -0.33
CA LEU A 325 63.60 16.10 0.13
C LEU A 325 64.88 16.93 0.36
N ASP A 326 65.33 16.91 1.61
CA ASP A 326 66.61 17.46 2.08
C ASP A 326 67.80 16.69 1.49
N ALA A 327 68.86 17.42 1.07
CA ALA A 327 70.19 17.44 1.70
C ALA A 327 71.35 17.76 0.72
N ALA A 328 72.34 18.52 1.26
CA ALA A 328 73.68 18.85 0.73
C ALA A 328 73.70 19.86 -0.44
N GLU A 329 74.46 20.96 -0.42
CA GLU A 329 75.76 21.33 0.19
C GLU A 329 75.78 22.84 0.52
#